data_AF-A0AAV4ZRX8-F1
#
_entry.id   AF-A0AAV4ZRX8-F1
#
_cell.length_a   1.000
_cell.length_b   1.000
_cell.length_c   1.000
_cell.angle_alpha   90.00
_cell.angle_beta   90.00
_cell.angle_gamma   90.00
#
_symmetry.space_group_name_H-M   'P 1'
#
loop_
_entity.id
_entity.type
_entity.pdbx_description
1 polymer ?
#
loop_
_entity_poly.entity_id
_entity_poly.type
_entity_poly.pdbx_seq_one_letter_code
_entity_poly.pdbx_strand_id
1 'polypeptide(L)'
;MSRSRILFTVPAEAAGIADVLGDAGATVDDREGLDHDAIAGHLAALAGRTVEAVVDDDDPLSPIHDVVELLERTGCAYFAVVDAFVENSRGMRIVGRLYLNRDGDGTKLEKPIPWDHGEPQLDARTLEAAGIDREEARQIERLFIAKLGDRPRATTPRP
;
A
#
# COMPACT_ATOMS: atom_id res chain seq x y z
N MET A 1 -9.25 13.77 -5.42
CA MET A 1 -9.47 12.50 -4.70
C MET A 1 -8.22 12.22 -3.90
N SER A 2 -8.39 11.73 -2.70
CA SER A 2 -7.28 11.40 -1.82
C SER A 2 -6.74 10.04 -2.22
N ARG A 3 -5.45 9.81 -1.99
CA ARG A 3 -4.79 8.61 -2.49
C ARG A 3 -4.18 7.82 -1.35
N SER A 4 -4.17 6.52 -1.49
CA SER A 4 -3.35 5.66 -0.66
C SER A 4 -2.63 4.61 -1.50
N ARG A 5 -1.47 4.17 -0.99
CA ARG A 5 -0.60 3.22 -1.66
C ARG A 5 -0.09 2.20 -0.67
N ILE A 6 0.06 0.96 -1.12
CA ILE A 6 0.65 -0.10 -0.32
C ILE A 6 1.54 -1.00 -1.16
N LEU A 7 2.73 -1.27 -0.65
CA LEU A 7 3.58 -2.38 -1.07
C LEU A 7 3.43 -3.50 -0.07
N PHE A 8 3.18 -4.71 -0.54
CA PHE A 8 3.10 -5.86 0.35
C PHE A 8 3.61 -7.12 -0.32
N THR A 9 4.14 -8.03 0.50
CA THR A 9 4.46 -9.39 0.07
C THR A 9 3.17 -10.17 0.00
N VAL A 10 2.87 -10.77 -1.15
CA VAL A 10 1.60 -11.48 -1.36
C VAL A 10 1.59 -12.78 -0.54
N PRO A 11 0.63 -12.96 0.38
CA PRO A 11 0.49 -14.22 1.11
C PRO A 11 0.05 -15.35 0.18
N ALA A 12 0.22 -16.60 0.62
CA ALA A 12 -0.28 -17.77 -0.10
C ALA A 12 -1.82 -17.76 -0.23
N GLU A 13 -2.50 -17.19 0.77
CA GLU A 13 -3.95 -16.99 0.78
C GLU A 13 -4.23 -15.48 0.71
N ALA A 14 -4.57 -15.00 -0.48
CA ALA A 14 -4.76 -13.57 -0.76
C ALA A 14 -6.21 -13.21 -1.14
N ALA A 15 -7.16 -14.15 -1.03
CA ALA A 15 -8.55 -13.94 -1.45
C ALA A 15 -9.21 -12.73 -0.74
N GLY A 16 -9.12 -12.66 0.58
CA GLY A 16 -9.67 -11.52 1.33
C GLY A 16 -9.01 -10.17 0.98
N ILE A 17 -7.72 -10.18 0.58
CA ILE A 17 -7.03 -8.97 0.12
C ILE A 17 -7.59 -8.56 -1.26
N ALA A 18 -7.83 -9.54 -2.14
CA ALA A 18 -8.39 -9.29 -3.46
C ALA A 18 -9.80 -8.71 -3.38
N ASP A 19 -10.65 -9.20 -2.47
CA ASP A 19 -11.99 -8.68 -2.24
C ASP A 19 -11.96 -7.20 -1.86
N VAL A 20 -11.15 -6.84 -0.84
CA VAL A 20 -11.01 -5.45 -0.37
C VAL A 20 -10.47 -4.54 -1.48
N LEU A 21 -9.44 -4.97 -2.20
CA LEU A 21 -8.87 -4.18 -3.30
C LEU A 21 -9.83 -4.03 -4.48
N GLY A 22 -10.60 -5.08 -4.79
CA GLY A 22 -11.61 -5.07 -5.86
C GLY A 22 -12.78 -4.15 -5.54
N ASP A 23 -13.29 -4.20 -4.32
CA ASP A 23 -14.38 -3.32 -3.85
C ASP A 23 -13.96 -1.85 -3.85
N ALA A 24 -12.70 -1.58 -3.53
CA ALA A 24 -12.11 -0.24 -3.56
C ALA A 24 -11.70 0.24 -4.98
N GLY A 25 -11.88 -0.59 -6.02
CA GLY A 25 -11.47 -0.27 -7.38
C GLY A 25 -9.96 -0.01 -7.53
N ALA A 26 -9.15 -0.73 -6.75
CA ALA A 26 -7.71 -0.49 -6.68
C ALA A 26 -6.98 -0.77 -8.00
N THR A 27 -5.94 0.00 -8.27
CA THR A 27 -4.94 -0.29 -9.31
C THR A 27 -3.87 -1.19 -8.71
N VAL A 28 -3.64 -2.38 -9.27
CA VAL A 28 -2.65 -3.35 -8.77
C VAL A 28 -1.55 -3.57 -9.81
N ASP A 29 -0.29 -3.30 -9.47
CA ASP A 29 0.86 -3.36 -10.38
C ASP A 29 0.61 -2.67 -11.75
N ASP A 30 0.16 -1.41 -11.71
CA ASP A 30 -0.19 -0.59 -12.89
C ASP A 30 -1.37 -1.13 -13.72
N ARG A 31 -2.16 -2.07 -13.19
CA ARG A 31 -3.38 -2.59 -13.83
C ARG A 31 -4.60 -1.97 -13.19
N GLU A 32 -5.23 -1.07 -13.94
CA GLU A 32 -6.48 -0.40 -13.55
C GLU A 32 -7.70 -1.26 -13.90
N GLY A 33 -8.80 -1.06 -13.18
CA GLY A 33 -10.11 -1.62 -13.53
C GLY A 33 -10.21 -3.14 -13.42
N LEU A 34 -9.36 -3.76 -12.60
CA LEU A 34 -9.48 -5.18 -12.26
C LEU A 34 -10.62 -5.37 -11.26
N ASP A 35 -11.46 -6.38 -11.49
CA ASP A 35 -12.43 -6.84 -10.50
C ASP A 35 -11.77 -7.78 -9.46
N HIS A 36 -12.52 -8.16 -8.43
CA HIS A 36 -12.02 -9.03 -7.36
C HIS A 36 -11.45 -10.35 -7.89
N ASP A 37 -12.08 -10.97 -8.89
CA ASP A 37 -11.63 -12.23 -9.49
C ASP A 37 -10.30 -12.07 -10.23
N ALA A 38 -10.17 -10.99 -11.01
CA ALA A 38 -8.94 -10.68 -11.73
C ALA A 38 -7.78 -10.32 -10.78
N ILE A 39 -8.07 -9.58 -9.69
CA ILE A 39 -7.08 -9.30 -8.65
C ILE A 39 -6.68 -10.60 -7.95
N ALA A 40 -7.63 -11.45 -7.57
CA ALA A 40 -7.35 -12.73 -6.92
C ALA A 40 -6.45 -13.63 -7.78
N GLY A 41 -6.75 -13.73 -9.09
CA GLY A 41 -5.91 -14.46 -10.03
C GLY A 41 -4.50 -13.87 -10.18
N HIS A 42 -4.38 -12.54 -10.22
CA HIS A 42 -3.10 -11.85 -10.29
C HIS A 42 -2.25 -12.08 -9.02
N LEU A 43 -2.85 -11.93 -7.83
CA LEU A 43 -2.19 -12.16 -6.56
C LEU A 43 -1.78 -13.63 -6.38
N ALA A 44 -2.64 -14.58 -6.74
CA ALA A 44 -2.31 -16.01 -6.67
C ALA A 44 -1.08 -16.39 -7.50
N ALA A 45 -0.88 -15.75 -8.66
CA ALA A 45 0.30 -15.96 -9.50
C ALA A 45 1.60 -15.34 -8.92
N LEU A 46 1.47 -14.48 -7.91
CA LEU A 46 2.56 -13.69 -7.33
C LEU A 46 2.80 -14.01 -5.84
N ALA A 47 2.28 -15.11 -5.31
CA ALA A 47 2.53 -15.53 -3.93
C ALA A 47 4.02 -15.48 -3.56
N GLY A 48 4.35 -14.81 -2.47
CA GLY A 48 5.73 -14.55 -2.00
C GLY A 48 6.47 -13.42 -2.71
N ARG A 49 5.88 -12.80 -3.73
CA ARG A 49 6.41 -11.60 -4.42
C ARG A 49 5.83 -10.33 -3.82
N THR A 50 6.44 -9.18 -4.12
CA THR A 50 5.93 -7.87 -3.67
C THR A 50 5.15 -7.18 -4.77
N VAL A 51 3.91 -6.82 -4.46
CA VAL A 51 3.00 -6.11 -5.35
C VAL A 51 2.75 -4.70 -4.81
N GLU A 52 2.38 -3.80 -5.72
CA GLU A 52 1.89 -2.46 -5.36
C GLU A 52 0.39 -2.38 -5.62
N ALA A 53 -0.35 -1.83 -4.67
CA ALA A 53 -1.73 -1.45 -4.86
C ALA A 53 -1.92 0.04 -4.57
N VAL A 54 -2.70 0.72 -5.40
CA VAL A 54 -3.06 2.13 -5.28
C VAL A 54 -4.57 2.25 -5.23
N VAL A 55 -5.09 2.99 -4.25
CA VAL A 55 -6.51 3.27 -4.08
C VAL A 55 -6.71 4.78 -4.17
N ASP A 56 -7.63 5.19 -5.03
CA ASP A 56 -8.06 6.57 -5.20
C ASP A 56 -9.52 6.67 -4.74
N ASP A 57 -9.75 7.17 -3.52
CA ASP A 57 -11.07 7.20 -2.87
C ASP A 57 -11.24 8.52 -2.08
N ASP A 58 -12.48 8.86 -1.75
CA ASP A 58 -12.80 9.92 -0.80
C ASP A 58 -12.45 9.50 0.64
N ASP A 59 -12.50 8.20 0.95
CA ASP A 59 -11.95 7.61 2.17
C ASP A 59 -10.84 6.59 1.84
N PRO A 60 -9.61 7.07 1.56
CA PRO A 60 -8.51 6.19 1.17
C PRO A 60 -7.92 5.39 2.35
N LEU A 61 -8.42 5.63 3.58
CA LEU A 61 -7.91 4.99 4.79
C LEU A 61 -8.52 3.62 5.01
N SER A 62 -9.84 3.49 4.86
CA SER A 62 -10.56 2.26 5.19
C SER A 62 -10.06 1.04 4.39
N PRO A 63 -9.91 1.08 3.05
CA PRO A 63 -9.42 -0.06 2.28
C PRO A 63 -7.99 -0.47 2.66
N ILE A 64 -7.10 0.50 2.90
CA ILE A 64 -5.71 0.21 3.30
C ILE A 64 -5.64 -0.36 4.70
N HIS A 65 -6.46 0.14 5.62
CA HIS A 65 -6.53 -0.40 6.97
C HIS A 65 -6.95 -1.87 6.94
N ASP A 66 -7.98 -2.22 6.17
CA ASP A 66 -8.47 -3.59 6.03
C ASP A 66 -7.42 -4.52 5.38
N VAL A 67 -6.74 -4.05 4.33
CA VAL A 67 -5.62 -4.80 3.73
C VAL A 67 -4.49 -5.02 4.74
N VAL A 68 -4.12 -4.00 5.52
CA VAL A 68 -3.09 -4.10 6.57
C VAL A 68 -3.49 -5.12 7.63
N GLU A 69 -4.73 -5.12 8.10
CA GLU A 69 -5.20 -6.12 9.07
C GLU A 69 -5.11 -7.56 8.55
N LEU A 70 -5.44 -7.77 7.27
CA LEU A 70 -5.30 -9.07 6.62
C LEU A 70 -3.83 -9.49 6.53
N LEU A 71 -2.94 -8.57 6.13
CA LEU A 71 -1.52 -8.84 6.02
C LEU A 71 -0.88 -9.19 7.36
N GLU A 72 -1.25 -8.50 8.44
CA GLU A 72 -0.81 -8.79 9.81
C GLU A 72 -1.16 -10.24 10.23
N ARG A 73 -2.37 -10.72 9.89
CA ARG A 73 -2.78 -12.10 10.18
C ARG A 73 -1.96 -13.15 9.43
N THR A 74 -1.40 -12.78 8.28
CA THR A 74 -0.56 -13.67 7.45
C THR A 74 0.93 -13.56 7.75
N GLY A 75 1.36 -12.62 8.60
CA GLY A 75 2.77 -12.37 8.87
C GLY A 75 3.54 -11.88 7.64
N CYS A 76 2.88 -11.13 6.76
CA CYS A 76 3.51 -10.60 5.54
C CYS A 76 4.06 -9.19 5.76
N ALA A 77 5.22 -8.92 5.16
CA ALA A 77 5.80 -7.58 5.17
C ALA A 77 5.01 -6.61 4.28
N TYR A 78 4.82 -5.39 4.76
CA TYR A 78 4.16 -4.32 4.01
C TYR A 78 4.66 -2.93 4.39
N PHE A 79 4.44 -1.99 3.47
CA PHE A 79 4.66 -0.55 3.63
C PHE A 79 3.48 0.16 2.95
N ALA A 80 2.62 0.79 3.74
CA ALA A 80 1.46 1.53 3.26
C ALA A 80 1.50 3.00 3.70
N VAL A 81 1.00 3.87 2.83
CA VAL A 81 0.89 5.30 3.05
C VAL A 81 -0.50 5.76 2.62
N VAL A 82 -1.12 6.58 3.47
CA VAL A 82 -2.44 7.15 3.24
C VAL A 82 -2.31 8.66 3.27
N ASP A 83 -2.84 9.33 2.26
CA ASP A 83 -2.86 10.79 2.20
C ASP A 83 -3.79 11.39 3.27
N ALA A 84 -3.58 12.67 3.59
CA ALA A 84 -4.54 13.43 4.38
C ALA A 84 -5.82 13.67 3.56
N PHE A 85 -6.97 13.56 4.22
CA PHE A 85 -8.28 13.75 3.59
C PHE A 85 -9.26 14.42 4.55
N VAL A 86 -10.41 14.82 4.02
CA VAL A 86 -11.52 15.34 4.82
C VAL A 86 -12.63 14.29 4.83
N GLU A 87 -12.95 13.78 6.00
CA GLU A 87 -14.06 12.85 6.19
C GLU A 87 -15.38 13.62 6.01
N ASN A 88 -16.03 13.46 4.86
CA ASN A 88 -17.23 14.22 4.49
C ASN A 88 -18.40 14.04 5.47
N SER A 89 -18.49 12.88 6.12
CA SER A 89 -19.57 12.58 7.08
C SER A 89 -19.48 13.41 8.37
N ARG A 90 -18.27 13.85 8.77
CA ARG A 90 -18.02 14.61 10.00
C ARG A 90 -17.37 15.98 9.77
N GLY A 91 -16.98 16.29 8.53
CA GLY A 91 -16.20 17.48 8.19
C GLY A 91 -14.83 17.52 8.88
N MET A 92 -14.32 16.37 9.32
CA MET A 92 -13.08 16.28 10.08
C MET A 92 -11.90 16.06 9.14
N ARG A 93 -10.83 16.81 9.36
CA ARG A 93 -9.56 16.59 8.68
C ARG A 93 -8.83 15.42 9.33
N ILE A 94 -8.53 14.40 8.53
CA ILE A 94 -7.69 13.28 8.90
C ILE A 94 -6.29 13.53 8.33
N VAL A 95 -5.28 13.46 9.19
CA VAL A 95 -3.87 13.57 8.76
C VAL A 95 -3.43 12.29 8.05
N GLY A 96 -2.43 12.40 7.18
CA GLY A 96 -1.86 11.24 6.51
C GLY A 96 -1.33 10.21 7.51
N ARG A 97 -1.27 8.94 7.08
CA ARG A 97 -0.81 7.83 7.92
C ARG A 97 0.20 6.96 7.21
N LEU A 98 1.17 6.49 7.98
CA LEU A 98 2.13 5.47 7.62
C LEU A 98 1.78 4.19 8.37
N TYR A 99 1.73 3.07 7.65
CA TYR A 99 1.70 1.72 8.19
C TYR A 99 2.91 0.96 7.66
N LEU A 100 3.67 0.32 8.54
CA LEU A 100 4.86 -0.42 8.16
C LEU A 100 4.99 -1.68 9.02
N ASN A 101 5.19 -2.82 8.39
CA ASN A 101 5.71 -4.02 9.02
C ASN A 101 6.81 -4.55 8.10
N ARG A 102 8.07 -4.31 8.46
CA ARG A 102 9.20 -4.56 7.56
C ARG A 102 9.42 -6.03 7.27
N ASP A 103 9.24 -6.85 8.31
CA ASP A 103 9.70 -8.24 8.32
C ASP A 103 8.52 -9.23 8.39
N GLY A 104 7.29 -8.74 8.58
CA GLY A 104 6.10 -9.59 8.74
C GLY A 104 6.05 -10.28 10.11
N ASP A 105 6.85 -9.82 11.08
CA ASP A 105 7.04 -10.46 12.38
C ASP A 105 6.05 -9.98 13.46
N GLY A 106 5.08 -9.15 13.06
CA GLY A 106 4.11 -8.50 13.94
C GLY A 106 4.60 -7.19 14.57
N THR A 107 5.81 -6.73 14.27
CA THR A 107 6.32 -5.42 14.71
C THR A 107 5.76 -4.32 13.80
N LYS A 108 4.47 -4.03 13.96
CA LYS A 108 3.79 -2.94 13.26
C LYS A 108 4.25 -1.58 13.78
N LEU A 109 4.68 -0.73 12.86
CA LEU A 109 4.83 0.70 13.05
C LEU A 109 3.64 1.43 12.41
N GLU A 110 2.98 2.26 13.20
CA GLU A 110 1.94 3.18 12.75
C GLU A 110 2.28 4.59 13.19
N LYS A 111 2.38 5.52 12.24
CA LYS A 111 2.73 6.92 12.53
C LYS A 111 1.89 7.89 11.70
N PRO A 112 1.51 9.05 12.26
CA PRO A 112 0.95 10.13 11.46
C PRO A 112 2.04 10.75 10.57
N ILE A 113 1.63 11.24 9.40
CA ILE A 113 2.49 11.99 8.48
C ILE A 113 2.02 13.45 8.50
N PRO A 114 2.88 14.41 8.88
CA PRO A 114 2.50 15.80 9.14
C PRO A 114 2.39 16.62 7.84
N TRP A 115 1.71 16.08 6.82
CA TRP A 115 1.40 16.81 5.59
C TRP A 115 -0.07 17.15 5.49
N ASP A 116 -0.35 18.17 4.69
CA ASP A 116 -1.69 18.71 4.54
C ASP A 116 -2.52 18.03 3.43
N HIS A 117 -1.85 17.60 2.38
CA HIS A 117 -2.34 16.84 1.23
C HIS A 117 -1.12 16.58 0.35
N GLY A 118 -1.02 15.42 -0.28
CA GLY A 118 0.09 15.11 -1.17
C GLY A 118 -0.17 13.87 -2.01
N GLU A 119 0.71 13.59 -2.96
CA GLU A 119 0.77 12.27 -3.57
C GLU A 119 1.67 11.40 -2.69
N PRO A 120 1.13 10.60 -1.75
CA PRO A 120 1.96 9.84 -0.84
C PRO A 120 2.81 8.86 -1.65
N GLN A 121 4.12 8.93 -1.47
CA GLN A 121 5.07 8.05 -2.14
C GLN A 121 5.63 7.03 -1.16
N LEU A 122 5.92 5.84 -1.68
CA LEU A 122 6.52 4.75 -0.91
C LEU A 122 8.04 4.92 -0.91
N ASP A 123 8.51 6.03 -0.35
CA ASP A 123 9.91 6.47 -0.42
C ASP A 123 10.50 6.86 0.95
N ALA A 124 11.81 7.06 1.01
CA ALA A 124 12.50 7.46 2.24
C ALA A 124 12.01 8.81 2.76
N ARG A 125 11.60 9.74 1.88
CA ARG A 125 11.13 11.07 2.29
C ARG A 125 9.85 10.98 3.13
N THR A 126 8.95 10.11 2.73
CA THR A 126 7.69 9.87 3.45
C THR A 126 7.94 9.23 4.83
N LEU A 127 8.89 8.29 4.91
CA LEU A 127 9.33 7.70 6.17
C LEU A 127 9.98 8.75 7.09
N GLU A 128 10.88 9.58 6.55
CA GLU A 128 11.50 10.69 7.28
C GLU A 128 10.46 11.71 7.78
N ALA A 129 9.44 12.03 6.97
CA ALA A 129 8.34 12.91 7.37
C ALA A 129 7.50 12.33 8.52
N ALA A 130 7.34 11.01 8.57
CA ALA A 130 6.73 10.30 9.71
C ALA A 130 7.66 10.24 10.95
N GLY A 131 8.87 10.80 10.87
CA GLY A 131 9.84 10.81 11.97
C GLY A 131 10.57 9.48 12.14
N ILE A 132 10.83 8.76 11.05
CA ILE A 132 11.79 7.65 11.01
C ILE A 132 13.18 8.23 10.74
N ASP A 133 14.22 7.66 11.36
CA ASP A 133 15.58 8.10 11.12
C ASP A 133 15.97 7.95 9.64
N ARG A 134 16.78 8.86 9.12
CA ARG A 134 17.15 8.89 7.71
C ARG A 134 17.86 7.62 7.24
N GLU A 135 18.72 7.05 8.07
CA GLU A 135 19.42 5.81 7.71
C GLU A 135 18.43 4.64 7.66
N GLU A 136 17.55 4.54 8.66
CA GLU A 136 16.50 3.52 8.74
C GLU A 136 15.52 3.64 7.56
N ALA A 137 15.05 4.86 7.26
CA ALA A 137 14.16 5.15 6.14
C ALA A 137 14.75 4.65 4.81
N ARG A 138 16.05 4.90 4.57
CA ARG A 138 16.77 4.41 3.38
C ARG A 138 16.95 2.90 3.37
N GLN A 139 17.02 2.25 4.53
CA GLN A 139 17.09 0.79 4.59
C GLN A 139 15.74 0.16 4.25
N ILE A 140 14.65 0.71 4.81
CA ILE A 140 13.26 0.28 4.51
C ILE A 140 12.95 0.50 3.03
N GLU A 141 13.22 1.71 2.51
CA GLU A 141 13.03 2.03 1.10
C GLU A 141 13.76 1.03 0.20
N ARG A 142 15.03 0.73 0.47
CA ARG A 142 15.79 -0.27 -0.30
C ARG A 142 15.19 -1.68 -0.20
N LEU A 143 14.66 -2.07 0.95
CA LEU A 143 14.05 -3.38 1.15
C LEU A 143 12.79 -3.57 0.30
N PHE A 144 11.97 -2.53 0.17
CA PHE A 144 10.74 -2.58 -0.64
C PHE A 144 10.99 -2.24 -2.13
N ILE A 145 11.85 -1.26 -2.44
CA ILE A 145 12.20 -0.88 -3.83
C ILE A 145 13.06 -1.92 -4.53
N ALA A 146 13.99 -2.61 -3.84
CA ALA A 146 14.72 -3.71 -4.46
C ALA A 146 13.77 -4.84 -4.90
N LYS A 147 12.67 -5.08 -4.16
CA LYS A 147 11.65 -6.08 -4.53
C LYS A 147 10.75 -5.62 -5.68
N LEU A 148 10.59 -4.31 -5.88
CA LEU A 148 9.92 -3.72 -7.04
C LEU A 148 10.74 -3.86 -8.35
N GLY A 149 12.07 -3.81 -8.25
CA GLY A 149 12.99 -3.82 -9.40
C GLY A 149 13.10 -5.15 -10.16
N ASP A 150 12.75 -6.27 -9.52
CA ASP A 150 12.74 -7.62 -10.14
C ASP A 150 11.49 -7.91 -11.00
N ARG A 151 10.64 -6.91 -11.22
CA ARG A 151 9.43 -7.05 -12.04
C ARG A 151 9.77 -7.12 -13.54
N PRO A 152 9.20 -8.06 -14.31
CA PRO A 152 9.14 -7.89 -15.75
C PRO A 152 8.30 -6.64 -16.03
N ARG A 153 8.93 -5.56 -16.50
CA ARG A 153 8.21 -4.36 -16.95
C ARG A 153 7.15 -4.80 -17.95
N ALA A 154 5.88 -4.49 -17.68
CA ALA A 154 4.87 -4.54 -18.71
C ALA A 154 5.33 -3.58 -19.81
N THR A 155 5.80 -4.15 -20.92
CA THR A 155 6.00 -3.40 -22.15
C THR A 155 4.62 -3.03 -22.65
N THR A 156 4.05 -1.92 -22.18
CA THR A 156 2.89 -1.34 -22.81
C THR A 156 3.30 -0.95 -24.23
N PRO A 157 2.74 -1.55 -25.29
CA PRO A 157 2.93 -1.02 -26.63
C PRO A 157 2.26 0.36 -26.64
N ARG A 158 3.01 1.41 -26.94
CA ARG A 158 2.41 2.71 -27.24
C ARG A 158 1.57 2.57 -28.53
N PRO A 159 0.41 3.25 -28.61
CA PRO A 159 -0.36 3.35 -29.85
C PRO A 159 0.43 4.05 -30.96
#